data_AF-A0A7L9R3I0-F1
#
_entry.id   AF-A0A7L9R3I0-F1
#
_cell.length_a   1.000
_cell.length_b   1.000
_cell.length_c   1.000
_cell.angle_alpha   90.00
_cell.angle_beta   90.00
_cell.angle_gamma   90.00
#
_symmetry.space_group_name_H-M   'P 1'
#
loop_
_entity.id
_entity.type
_entity.pdbx_description
1 polymer ?
#
loop_
_entity_poly.entity_id
_entity_poly.type
_entity_poly.pdbx_seq_one_letter_code
_entity_poly.pdbx_strand_id
1 'polypeptide(L)'
;MLHLRLVVFVAMWLALCASHRLSCKYYCPGPYADQYACCDPSPKPGTCPSPPRCTDFFDGNVPSCYIDSDCPRDEKCCEDACNAGKICISVHGLGH
;
A
#
# COMPACT_ATOMS: atom_id res chain seq x y z
N MET A 1 14.34 -36.20 -21.00
CA MET A 1 15.06 -35.13 -20.29
C MET A 1 14.91 -33.75 -20.95
N LEU A 2 15.04 -33.62 -22.28
CA LEU A 2 14.92 -32.33 -22.99
C LEU A 2 13.50 -31.74 -22.97
N HIS A 3 12.46 -32.57 -23.14
CA HIS A 3 11.05 -32.16 -23.04
C HIS A 3 10.70 -31.57 -21.67
N LEU A 4 11.17 -32.21 -20.58
CA LEU A 4 10.91 -31.76 -19.23
C LEU A 4 11.58 -30.41 -18.94
N ARG A 5 12.80 -30.19 -19.46
CA ARG A 5 13.48 -28.90 -19.36
C ARG A 5 12.72 -27.80 -20.10
N LEU A 6 12.27 -28.08 -21.34
CA LEU A 6 11.51 -27.11 -22.14
C LEU A 6 10.20 -26.69 -21.45
N VAL A 7 9.48 -27.66 -20.87
CA VAL A 7 8.23 -27.41 -20.14
C VAL A 7 8.46 -26.55 -18.90
N VAL A 8 9.52 -26.82 -18.13
CA VAL A 8 9.88 -26.02 -16.95
C VAL A 8 10.26 -24.59 -17.33
N PHE A 9 11.02 -24.40 -18.42
CA PHE A 9 11.33 -23.06 -18.91
C PHE A 9 10.07 -22.30 -19.31
N VAL A 10 9.20 -22.89 -20.13
CA VAL A 10 7.94 -22.24 -20.56
C VAL A 10 7.06 -21.88 -19.36
N ALA A 11 6.94 -22.78 -18.37
CA ALA A 11 6.18 -22.50 -17.16
C ALA A 11 6.78 -21.35 -16.33
N MET A 12 8.10 -21.29 -16.21
CA MET A 12 8.81 -20.21 -15.50
C MET A 12 8.66 -18.86 -16.22
N TRP A 13 8.75 -18.85 -17.56
CA TRP A 13 8.50 -17.66 -18.38
C TRP A 13 7.06 -17.16 -18.25
N LEU A 14 6.07 -18.07 -18.29
CA LEU A 14 4.66 -17.72 -18.08
C LEU A 14 4.38 -17.20 -16.66
N ALA A 15 5.01 -17.79 -15.65
CA ALA A 15 4.89 -17.35 -14.26
C ALA A 15 5.50 -15.95 -14.06
N LEU A 16 6.70 -15.67 -14.58
CA LEU A 16 7.30 -14.33 -14.54
C LEU A 16 6.44 -13.29 -15.27
N CYS A 17 5.87 -13.64 -16.43
CA CYS A 17 4.94 -12.77 -17.15
C CYS A 17 3.65 -12.50 -16.35
N ALA A 18 3.15 -13.47 -15.59
CA ALA A 18 1.97 -13.32 -14.75
C ALA A 18 2.25 -12.48 -13.49
N SER A 19 3.45 -12.58 -12.92
CA SER A 19 3.85 -11.82 -11.72
C SER A 19 3.95 -10.31 -11.93
N HIS A 20 4.12 -9.84 -13.17
CA HIS A 20 4.12 -8.41 -13.50
C HIS A 20 2.74 -7.82 -13.79
N ARG A 21 1.64 -8.60 -13.72
CA ARG A 21 0.29 -8.03 -13.75
C ARG A 21 -0.06 -7.44 -12.38
N LEU A 22 0.47 -6.24 -12.18
CA LEU A 22 0.12 -5.22 -11.21
C LEU A 22 -1.34 -5.35 -10.74
N SER A 23 -1.54 -5.85 -9.52
CA SER A 23 -2.85 -5.91 -8.89
C SER A 23 -3.26 -4.51 -8.48
N CYS A 24 -3.89 -3.82 -9.41
CA CYS A 24 -4.43 -2.48 -9.21
C CYS A 24 -5.57 -2.51 -8.19
N LYS A 25 -5.51 -1.67 -7.15
CA LYS A 25 -6.54 -1.61 -6.10
C LYS A 25 -7.66 -0.62 -6.44
N TYR A 26 -7.34 0.48 -7.13
CA TYR A 26 -8.26 1.55 -7.49
C TYR A 26 -8.22 1.84 -9.01
N TYR A 27 -9.41 1.79 -9.62
CA TYR A 27 -9.63 2.15 -11.03
C TYR A 27 -10.43 3.45 -11.11
N CYS A 28 -9.87 4.46 -11.76
CA CYS A 28 -10.51 5.76 -11.94
C CYS A 28 -10.93 5.98 -13.40
N PRO A 29 -12.03 6.72 -13.66
CA PRO A 29 -12.41 7.12 -15.01
C PRO A 29 -11.29 7.94 -15.66
N GLY A 30 -10.91 7.57 -16.87
CA GLY A 30 -9.94 8.27 -17.68
C GLY A 30 -10.55 9.47 -18.42
N PRO A 31 -9.83 10.04 -19.40
CA PRO A 31 -10.33 11.16 -20.21
C PRO A 31 -11.55 10.79 -21.08
N TYR A 32 -11.83 9.49 -21.24
CA TYR A 32 -13.01 8.96 -21.91
C TYR A 32 -13.84 8.13 -20.93
N ALA A 33 -15.16 8.30 -20.97
CA ALA A 33 -16.09 7.74 -19.97
C ALA A 33 -16.10 6.19 -19.91
N ASP A 34 -15.66 5.53 -20.98
CA ASP A 34 -15.57 4.08 -21.12
C ASP A 34 -14.19 3.51 -20.75
N GLN A 35 -13.23 4.37 -20.39
CA GLN A 35 -11.87 3.97 -20.10
C GLN A 35 -11.56 4.14 -18.62
N TYR A 36 -11.07 3.08 -17.97
CA TYR A 36 -10.62 3.11 -16.58
C TYR A 36 -9.12 2.89 -16.52
N ALA A 37 -8.42 3.69 -15.72
CA ALA A 37 -6.98 3.59 -15.51
C ALA A 37 -6.67 3.31 -14.03
N CYS A 38 -5.52 2.70 -13.78
CA CYS A 38 -5.02 2.52 -12.43
C CYS A 38 -4.64 3.85 -11.81
N CYS A 39 -5.26 4.17 -10.69
CA CYS A 39 -5.06 5.39 -9.93
C CYS A 39 -4.72 5.06 -8.48
N ASP A 40 -4.03 3.94 -8.26
CA ASP A 40 -3.55 3.59 -6.93
C ASP A 40 -2.73 4.74 -6.39
N PRO A 41 -3.11 5.28 -5.21
CA PRO A 41 -2.34 6.34 -4.61
C PRO A 41 -0.95 5.80 -4.30
N SER A 42 0.05 6.47 -4.85
CA SER A 42 1.45 6.14 -4.62
C SER A 42 1.70 6.16 -3.11
N PRO A 43 2.30 5.09 -2.52
CA PRO A 43 2.71 5.15 -1.14
C PRO A 43 3.68 6.33 -0.97
N LYS A 44 3.42 7.18 0.02
CA LYS A 44 4.28 8.34 0.27
C LYS A 44 5.63 7.88 0.81
N PRO A 45 6.73 8.57 0.48
CA PRO A 45 8.05 8.21 0.97
C PRO A 45 8.14 8.28 2.50
N GLY A 46 9.00 7.45 3.09
CA GLY A 46 9.18 7.34 4.54
C GLY A 46 8.45 6.15 5.17
N THR A 47 8.79 5.82 6.41
CA THR A 47 8.27 4.66 7.14
C THR A 47 7.51 5.12 8.38
N CYS A 48 6.36 4.48 8.67
CA CYS A 48 5.66 4.72 9.92
C CYS A 48 6.61 4.45 11.10
N PRO A 49 6.69 5.33 12.09
CA PRO A 49 7.46 5.08 13.29
C PRO A 49 6.87 3.89 14.03
N SER A 50 7.74 3.14 14.72
CA SER A 50 7.26 2.09 15.61
C SER A 50 6.36 2.71 16.66
N PRO A 51 5.11 2.25 16.77
CA PRO A 51 4.17 2.94 17.62
C PRO A 51 4.54 2.66 19.09
N PRO A 52 4.44 3.66 19.98
CA PRO A 52 4.94 3.56 21.34
C PRO A 52 4.21 2.45 22.12
N ARG A 53 4.82 1.94 23.20
CA ARG A 53 4.13 0.98 24.08
C ARG A 53 3.01 1.72 24.82
N CYS A 54 1.77 1.48 24.43
CA CYS A 54 0.62 2.15 25.03
C CYS A 54 0.16 1.40 26.28
N THR A 55 0.03 2.12 27.39
CA THR A 55 -0.48 1.60 28.67
C THR A 55 -2.01 1.54 28.70
N ASP A 56 -2.66 2.36 27.88
CA ASP A 56 -4.11 2.52 27.85
C ASP A 56 -4.62 2.31 26.42
N PHE A 57 -5.42 1.26 26.23
CA PHE A 57 -6.07 0.95 24.95
C PHE A 57 -7.48 1.54 24.95
N PHE A 58 -7.78 2.40 23.99
CA PHE A 58 -9.14 2.87 23.74
C PHE A 58 -9.74 2.14 22.53
N ASP A 59 -10.63 1.19 22.81
CA ASP A 59 -11.41 0.44 21.83
C ASP A 59 -12.62 1.29 21.42
N GLY A 60 -12.43 2.19 20.45
CA GLY A 60 -13.52 3.08 20.01
C GLY A 60 -13.12 4.18 19.03
N ASN A 61 -11.85 4.25 18.63
CA ASN A 61 -11.42 5.31 17.72
C ASN A 61 -11.71 4.96 16.25
N VAL A 62 -12.50 5.81 15.60
CA VAL A 62 -12.75 5.75 14.16
C VAL A 62 -11.44 6.12 13.44
N PRO A 63 -10.98 5.33 12.45
CA PRO A 63 -9.78 5.67 11.70
C PRO A 63 -9.98 6.99 10.96
N SER A 64 -9.00 7.89 11.09
CA SER A 64 -9.00 9.19 10.38
C SER A 64 -8.54 9.08 8.93
N CYS A 65 -7.87 7.98 8.58
CA CYS A 65 -7.36 7.70 7.25
C CYS A 65 -7.35 6.18 7.00
N TYR A 66 -7.27 5.75 5.74
CA TYR A 66 -7.09 4.34 5.37
C TYR A 66 -5.78 4.12 4.61
N ILE A 67 -5.35 5.12 3.84
CA ILE A 67 -4.18 5.10 2.96
C ILE A 67 -3.43 6.44 3.02
N ASP A 68 -2.16 6.44 2.64
CA ASP A 68 -1.30 7.64 2.72
C ASP A 68 -1.88 8.86 1.97
N SER A 69 -2.59 8.64 0.86
CA SER A 69 -3.20 9.74 0.08
C SER A 69 -4.37 10.43 0.77
N ASP A 70 -4.98 9.81 1.77
CA ASP A 70 -6.04 10.45 2.55
C ASP A 70 -5.45 11.58 3.41
N CYS A 71 -4.15 11.47 3.74
CA CYS A 71 -3.45 12.45 4.53
C CYS A 71 -2.95 13.62 3.65
N PRO A 72 -2.93 14.85 4.17
CA PRO A 72 -2.39 16.00 3.45
C PRO A 72 -0.86 15.90 3.29
N ARG A 73 -0.31 16.58 2.27
CA ARG A 73 1.15 16.76 2.07
C ARG A 73 1.93 15.44 2.12
N ASP A 74 3.03 15.39 2.87
CA ASP A 74 3.93 14.24 3.03
C ASP A 74 3.58 13.37 4.25
N GLU A 75 2.40 13.53 4.82
CA GLU A 75 1.96 12.74 5.97
C GLU A 75 1.51 11.35 5.53
N LYS A 76 1.85 10.33 6.30
CA LYS A 76 1.49 8.93 6.05
C LYS A 76 0.36 8.49 6.95
N CYS A 77 -0.45 7.55 6.47
CA CYS A 77 -1.52 6.95 7.24
C CYS A 77 -0.99 5.73 8.00
N CYS A 78 -0.73 5.91 9.29
CA CYS A 78 -0.09 4.92 10.13
C CYS A 78 -1.02 4.42 11.24
N GLU A 79 -0.82 3.17 11.65
CA GLU A 79 -1.51 2.61 12.82
C GLU A 79 -0.97 3.27 14.09
N ASP A 80 -1.88 3.73 14.94
CA ASP A 80 -1.54 4.17 16.29
C ASP A 80 -1.45 2.93 17.21
N ALA A 81 -0.49 2.88 18.14
CA ALA A 81 -0.43 1.79 19.12
C ALA A 81 -1.46 1.93 20.23
N CYS A 82 -1.93 3.16 20.49
CA CYS A 82 -2.78 3.46 21.64
C CYS A 82 -4.27 3.34 21.28
N ASN A 83 -4.56 3.51 19.98
CA ASN A 83 -5.90 3.55 19.43
C ASN A 83 -5.94 2.59 18.25
N ALA A 84 -6.92 1.70 18.17
CA ALA A 84 -7.06 0.76 17.06
C ALA A 84 -7.33 1.43 15.68
N GLY A 85 -7.27 2.76 15.61
CA GLY A 85 -7.47 3.56 14.41
C GLY A 85 -6.16 3.93 13.72
N LYS A 86 -6.27 4.37 12.46
CA LYS A 86 -5.15 4.93 11.70
C LYS A 86 -5.19 6.45 11.74
N ILE A 87 -4.00 7.05 11.85
CA ILE A 87 -3.80 8.50 11.91
C ILE A 87 -2.78 8.99 10.88
N CYS A 88 -2.99 10.22 10.42
CA CYS A 88 -2.04 10.93 9.57
C CYS A 88 -0.88 11.46 10.41
N ILE A 89 0.35 11.08 10.07
CA ILE A 89 1.55 11.51 10.77
C ILE A 89 2.63 11.96 9.80
N SER A 90 3.38 12.99 10.20
CA SER A 90 4.56 13.43 9.44
C SER A 90 5.76 12.54 9.77
N VAL A 91 6.32 11.89 8.76
CA VAL A 91 7.49 10.99 8.90
C VAL A 91 8.81 11.67 8.56
N HIS A 92 8.79 12.92 8.08
CA HIS A 92 9.98 13.65 7.62
C HIS A 92 10.88 14.15 8.78
N GLY A 93 10.50 13.93 10.05
CA GLY A 93 11.16 14.54 11.22
C GLY A 93 11.67 13.59 12.31
N LEU A 94 11.64 12.27 12.11
CA LEU A 94 12.02 11.29 13.14
C LEU A 94 13.44 10.71 12.97
N GLY A 95 14.27 11.35 12.15
CA GLY A 95 15.70 11.09 12.07
C GLY A 95 16.48 12.21 12.74
N HIS A 96 16.78 12.05 14.03
CA HIS A 96 17.88 12.74 14.71
C HIS A 96 18.71 11.69 15.44
#